data_AF-A0A077RCB0-F1
#
_entry.id   AF-A0A077RCB0-F1
#
_cell.length_a   1.000
_cell.length_b   1.000
_cell.length_c   1.000
_cell.angle_alpha   90.00
_cell.angle_beta   90.00
_cell.angle_gamma   90.00
#
_symmetry.space_group_name_H-M   'P 1'
#
loop_
_entity.id
_entity.type
_entity.pdbx_description
1 polymer ?
#
loop_
_entity_poly.entity_id
_entity_poly.type
_entity_poly.pdbx_seq_one_letter_code
_entity_poly.pdbx_strand_id
1 'polypeptide(L)' 'MNALISASDIKMLSTASAGFQRRFGYIAVLGLIRLSAINPTNSAFCMFAFDPDFFLNVEAEAKIECQIQLKVKPF' A
#
# COMPACT_ATOMS: atom_id res chain seq x y z
N MET A 1 13.49 -2.37 -1.30
CA MET A 1 12.50 -3.43 -1.08
C MET A 1 11.86 -3.76 -2.41
N ASN A 2 11.74 -5.05 -2.70
CA ASN A 2 11.04 -5.57 -3.86
C ASN A 2 9.86 -6.42 -3.40
N ALA A 3 8.70 -6.27 -4.04
CA ALA A 3 7.54 -7.14 -3.81
C ALA A 3 7.01 -7.59 -5.16
N LEU A 4 6.90 -8.90 -5.37
CA LEU A 4 6.39 -9.51 -6.58
C LEU A 4 4.94 -9.95 -6.34
N ILE A 5 4.03 -9.48 -7.19
CA ILE A 5 2.61 -9.82 -7.12
C ILE A 5 2.20 -10.59 -8.38
N SER A 6 1.25 -11.52 -8.21
CA SER A 6 0.68 -12.24 -9.35
C SER A 6 -0.18 -11.32 -10.23
N ALA A 7 -0.32 -11.66 -11.51
CA ALA A 7 -1.18 -10.92 -12.42
C ALA A 7 -2.67 -11.06 -12.08
N SER A 8 -3.09 -12.11 -11.38
CA SER A 8 -4.47 -12.27 -10.91
C SER A 8 -4.79 -11.34 -9.75
N ASP A 9 -3.82 -11.08 -8.86
CA ASP A 9 -4.04 -10.36 -7.61
C ASP A 9 -3.78 -8.85 -7.73
N ILE A 10 -3.11 -8.42 -8.80
CA ILE A 10 -2.82 -6.99 -9.07
C ILE A 10 -4.08 -6.13 -9.12
N LYS A 11 -5.22 -6.70 -9.54
CA LYS A 11 -6.50 -5.99 -9.54
C LYS A 11 -6.97 -5.67 -8.13
N MET A 12 -6.83 -6.59 -7.18
CA MET A 12 -7.22 -6.36 -5.79
C MET A 12 -6.36 -5.26 -5.16
N LEU A 13 -5.04 -5.28 -5.40
CA LEU A 13 -4.12 -4.23 -4.95
C LEU A 13 -4.51 -2.85 -5.54
N SER A 14 -4.84 -2.82 -6.84
CA SER A 14 -5.29 -1.59 -7.51
C SER A 14 -6.58 -1.05 -6.90
N THR A 15 -7.58 -1.91 -6.67
CA THR A 15 -8.85 -1.52 -6.04
C THR A 15 -8.65 -1.01 -4.62
N ALA A 16 -7.82 -1.67 -3.82
CA ALA A 16 -7.47 -1.22 -2.47
C ALA A 16 -6.84 0.19 -2.50
N SER A 17 -5.98 0.45 -3.49
CA SER A 17 -5.32 1.75 -3.63
C SER A 17 -6.23 2.89 -4.12
N ALA A 18 -7.33 2.56 -4.80
CA ALA A 18 -8.25 3.55 -5.39
C ALA A 18 -9.01 4.37 -4.33
N GLY A 19 -9.16 3.85 -3.12
CA GLY A 19 -9.80 4.57 -2.00
C GLY A 19 -8.96 5.71 -1.42
N PHE A 20 -7.68 5.82 -1.79
CA PHE A 20 -6.75 6.79 -1.22
C PHE A 20 -6.83 8.14 -1.93
N GLN A 21 -7.36 9.15 -1.24
CA GLN A 21 -7.72 10.42 -1.87
C GLN A 21 -6.56 11.38 -2.22
N ARG A 22 -5.30 11.14 -1.82
CA ARG A 22 -4.12 11.98 -2.20
C ARG A 22 -2.77 11.52 -1.64
N ARG A 23 -2.74 11.03 -0.40
CA ARG A 23 -1.53 10.56 0.30
C ARG A 23 -1.85 9.27 1.03
N PHE A 24 -0.96 8.30 0.92
CA PHE A 24 -1.01 7.09 1.74
C PHE A 24 0.37 6.82 2.35
N GLY A 25 0.38 6.36 3.59
CA GLY A 25 1.54 5.76 4.24
C GLY A 25 1.71 4.32 3.77
N TYR A 26 2.94 3.97 3.48
CA TYR A 26 3.39 2.63 3.13
C TYR A 26 4.31 2.15 4.24
N ILE A 27 3.97 1.00 4.83
CA ILE A 27 4.82 0.34 5.82
C ILE A 27 5.09 -1.08 5.33
N ALA A 28 6.36 -1.42 5.24
CA ALA A 28 6.81 -2.78 4.98
C ALA A 28 7.73 -3.26 6.09
N VAL A 29 7.36 -4.36 6.73
CA VAL A 29 8.11 -4.98 7.83
C VAL A 29 8.13 -6.47 7.60
N LEU A 30 9.30 -7.06 7.37
CA LEU A 30 9.50 -8.51 7.41
C LEU A 30 8.47 -9.29 6.56
N GLY A 31 8.26 -8.89 5.30
CA GLY A 31 7.29 -9.54 4.41
C GLY A 31 5.84 -9.07 4.56
N LEU A 32 5.48 -8.37 5.64
CA LEU A 32 4.17 -7.74 5.79
C LEU A 32 4.16 -6.37 5.11
N ILE A 33 3.23 -6.19 4.18
CA ILE A 33 3.00 -4.91 3.49
C ILE A 33 1.70 -4.30 3.99
N ARG A 34 1.75 -3.03 4.38
CA ARG A 34 0.60 -2.26 4.85
C ARG A 34 0.50 -0.95 4.09
N LEU A 35 -0.68 -0.69 3.57
CA LEU A 35 -1.06 0.60 2.98
C LEU A 35 -2.04 1.27 3.92
N SER A 36 -1.78 2.51 4.29
CA SER A 36 -2.65 3.27 5.17
C SER A 36 -2.88 4.66 4.62
N ALA A 37 -4.04 5.25 4.86
CA ALA A 37 -4.21 6.67 4.63
C ALA A 37 -5.07 7.28 5.70
N ILE A 38 -4.86 8.58 5.85
CA ILE A 38 -5.62 9.42 6.74
C ILE A 38 -6.16 10.57 5.91
N ASN A 39 -7.43 10.89 6.10
CA ASN A 39 -8.00 12.01 5.40
C ASN A 39 -7.38 13.34 5.91
N PRO A 40 -7.45 14.43 5.13
CA PRO A 40 -6.81 15.70 5.51
C PRO A 40 -7.33 16.29 6.84
N THR A 41 -8.57 15.99 7.21
CA THR A 41 -9.19 16.45 8.47
C THR A 41 -8.89 15.57 9.66
N ASN A 42 -8.10 14.50 9.48
CA ASN A 42 -7.72 13.54 10.52
C ASN A 42 -8.94 12.88 11.22
N SER A 43 -10.06 12.77 10.52
CA SER A 43 -11.32 12.24 11.04
C SER A 43 -11.65 10.83 10.50
N ALA A 44 -10.91 10.35 9.51
CA ALA A 44 -11.06 9.02 8.95
C ALA A 44 -9.70 8.42 8.61
N PHE A 45 -9.53 7.14 8.96
CA PHE A 45 -8.36 6.33 8.69
C PHE A 45 -8.76 5.07 7.95
N CYS A 46 -7.98 4.68 6.94
CA CYS A 46 -8.11 3.39 6.28
C CYS A 46 -6.77 2.67 6.22
N MET A 47 -6.78 1.35 6.33
CA MET A 47 -5.59 0.51 6.23
C MET A 47 -5.92 -0.79 5.54
N PHE A 48 -5.08 -1.17 4.58
CA PHE A 48 -5.01 -2.51 4.00
C PHE A 48 -3.74 -3.16 4.49
N ALA A 49 -3.88 -4.27 5.20
CA ALA A 49 -2.77 -5.15 5.56
C ALA A 49 -2.84 -6.37 4.65
N PHE A 50 -1.76 -6.62 3.91
CA PHE A 50 -1.64 -7.77 3.05
C PHE A 50 -0.97 -8.90 3.81
N ASP A 51 -1.53 -10.09 3.67
CA ASP A 51 -0.90 -11.31 4.14
C ASP A 51 0.45 -11.51 3.42
N PRO A 52 1.50 -12.03 4.08
CA PRO A 52 2.76 -12.36 3.41
C PRO A 52 2.57 -13.26 2.18
N ASP A 53 1.56 -14.14 2.20
CA ASP A 53 1.26 -15.07 1.10
C ASP A 53 0.53 -14.41 -0.08
N PHE A 54 0.09 -13.15 0.06
CA PHE A 54 -0.52 -12.39 -1.04
C PHE A 54 0.50 -12.05 -2.14
N PHE A 55 1.77 -11.89 -1.77
CA PHE A 55 2.85 -11.62 -2.69
C PHE A 55 3.61 -12.92 -2.98
N LEU A 56 3.99 -13.11 -4.24
CA LEU A 56 4.81 -14.26 -4.65
C LEU A 56 6.22 -14.21 -4.04
N ASN A 57 6.73 -13.01 -3.77
CA ASN A 57 7.99 -12.79 -3.09
C ASN A 57 8.01 -11.38 -2.47
N VAL A 58 8.60 -11.22 -1.29
CA VAL A 58 8.84 -9.91 -0.67
C VAL A 58 10.25 -9.87 -0.08
N GLU A 59 11.09 -9.00 -0.64
CA GLU A 59 12.47 -8.78 -0.20
C GLU A 59 12.58 -7.42 0.49
N ALA A 60 12.81 -7.45 1.80
CA ALA A 60 13.06 -6.25 2.60
C ALA A 60 14.20 -6.52 3.60
N GLU A 61 15.31 -5.79 3.45
CA GLU A 61 16.49 -5.90 4.32
C GLU A 61 16.28 -5.25 5.70
N ALA A 62 15.31 -4.34 5.81
CA ALA A 62 14.95 -3.62 7.02
C ALA A 62 13.49 -3.18 6.98
N LYS A 63 12.97 -2.70 8.12
CA LYS A 63 11.68 -2.00 8.18
C LYS A 63 11.74 -0.75 7.30
N ILE A 64 10.80 -0.63 6.38
CA ILE A 64 10.60 0.57 5.56
C ILE A 64 9.28 1.22 5.96
N GLU A 65 9.34 2.51 6.24
CA GLU A 65 8.17 3.35 6.51
C GLU A 65 8.31 4.61 5.66
N CYS A 66 7.37 4.83 4.76
CA CYS A 66 7.40 5.98 3.86
C CYS A 66 6.01 6.50 3.56
N GLN A 67 5.92 7.74 3.11
CA GLN A 67 4.67 8.36 2.66
C GLN A 67 4.74 8.59 1.16
N ILE A 68 3.75 8.09 0.44
CA ILE A 68 3.67 8.21 -1.01
C ILE A 68 2.54 9.19 -1.36
N GLN A 69 2.86 10.19 -2.17
CA GLN A 69 1.89 11.11 -2.73
C GLN A 69 1.43 10.62 -4.10
N LEU A 70 0.14 10.36 -4.25
CA LEU A 70 -0.45 9.93 -5.52
C LEU A 70 -0.61 11.15 -6.44
N LYS A 71 -0.19 11.01 -7.69
CA LYS A 71 -0.54 11.97 -8.76
C LYS A 71 -1.97 11.69 -9.21
N VAL A 72 -2.88 12.58 -8.84
CA VAL A 72 -4.24 12.58 -9.39
C VAL A 72 -4.15 13.17 -10.80
N LYS A 73 -4.54 12.44 -11.84
CA LYS A 73 -4.70 13.03 -13.17
C LYS A 73 -5.83 14.06 -13.09
N PRO A 74 -5.59 15.34 -13.45
CA PRO A 74 -6.69 16.28 -13.62
C PRO A 74 -7.57 15.79 -14.77
N PHE A 75 -8.89 15.81 -14.56
CA PHE A 75 -9.89 15.61 -15.60
C PHE A 75 -10.04 16.88 -16.44
#